data_AF-A0A448UW07-F1
#
_entry.id   AF-A0A448UW07-F1
#
_cell.length_a   1.000
_cell.length_b   1.000
_cell.length_c   1.000
_cell.angle_alpha   90.00
_cell.angle_beta   90.00
_cell.angle_gamma   90.00
#
_symmetry.space_group_name_H-M   'P 1'
#
loop_
_entity.id
_entity.type
_entity.pdbx_description
1 polymer ?
#
loop_
_entity_poly.entity_id
_entity_poly.type
_entity_poly.pdbx_seq_one_letter_code
_entity_poly.pdbx_strand_id
1 'polypeptide(L)'
;MSFIDRHLGPRSADAEQMLKALGYDSLGALMDDAVPPQIRLHGELDLPDPLTEQDALAKIAEYAAENKVYTQMIGEGYYDAVTPPFCAATFLKTPDFTLRTPPTRLKFHRVVWKLC
;
A
#
# COMPACT_ATOMS: atom_id res chain seq x y z
N MET A 1 -5.06 18.52 -0.12
CA MET A 1 -5.37 17.33 -0.94
C MET A 1 -5.47 16.15 0.01
N SER A 2 -6.56 15.39 -0.04
CA SER A 2 -6.74 14.25 0.86
C SER A 2 -5.86 13.07 0.42
N PHE A 3 -5.49 12.19 1.36
CA PHE A 3 -4.83 10.92 1.01
C PHE A 3 -5.68 10.09 0.04
N ILE A 4 -7.00 10.10 0.23
CA ILE A 4 -7.97 9.40 -0.64
C ILE A 4 -7.84 9.89 -2.09
N ASP A 5 -7.68 11.19 -2.31
CA ASP A 5 -7.55 11.78 -3.65
C ASP A 5 -6.25 11.40 -4.36
N ARG A 6 -5.21 11.02 -3.60
CA ARG A 6 -3.91 10.58 -4.13
C ARG A 6 -3.84 9.06 -4.29
N HIS A 7 -4.64 8.34 -3.50
CA HIS A 7 -4.72 6.88 -3.52
C HIS A 7 -5.67 6.36 -4.60
N LEU A 8 -6.83 6.99 -4.77
CA LEU A 8 -7.79 6.66 -5.81
C LEU A 8 -7.35 7.28 -7.15
N GLY A 9 -7.08 6.43 -8.13
CA GLY A 9 -6.69 6.85 -9.48
C GLY A 9 -7.83 7.52 -10.25
N PRO A 10 -9.02 6.90 -10.37
CA PRO A 10 -10.16 7.49 -11.06
C PRO A 10 -10.69 8.74 -10.35
N ARG A 11 -10.92 9.81 -11.12
CA ARG A 11 -11.65 10.99 -10.65
C ARG A 11 -13.15 10.76 -10.79
N SER A 12 -13.95 11.63 -10.18
CA SER A 12 -15.42 11.55 -10.24
C SER A 12 -15.94 11.43 -11.68
N ALA A 13 -15.42 12.25 -12.60
CA ALA A 13 -15.79 12.19 -14.02
C ALA A 13 -15.42 10.84 -14.68
N ASP A 14 -14.24 10.29 -14.35
CA ASP A 14 -13.83 8.97 -14.87
C ASP A 14 -14.74 7.86 -14.31
N ALA A 15 -15.08 7.94 -13.03
CA ALA A 15 -15.97 7.00 -12.36
C ALA A 15 -17.38 7.02 -12.97
N GLU A 16 -17.93 8.20 -13.22
CA GLU A 16 -19.23 8.36 -13.91
C GLU A 16 -19.19 7.77 -15.32
N GLN A 17 -18.12 8.01 -16.08
CA GLN A 17 -17.95 7.44 -17.42
C GLN A 17 -17.90 5.90 -17.38
N MET A 18 -17.16 5.33 -16.42
CA MET A 18 -17.06 3.88 -16.25
C MET A 18 -18.40 3.26 -15.82
N LEU A 19 -19.13 3.89 -14.89
CA LEU A 19 -20.44 3.43 -14.43
C LEU A 19 -21.46 3.43 -15.58
N LYS A 20 -21.47 4.49 -16.40
CA LYS A 20 -22.32 4.58 -17.59
C LYS A 20 -22.00 3.49 -18.61
N ALA A 21 -20.73 3.16 -18.80
CA ALA A 21 -20.33 2.08 -19.71
C ALA A 21 -20.80 0.70 -19.22
N LEU A 22 -20.94 0.52 -17.90
CA LEU A 22 -21.47 -0.69 -17.28
C LEU A 22 -23.01 -0.68 -17.13
N GLY A 23 -23.68 0.45 -17.42
CA GLY A 23 -25.13 0.59 -17.31
C GLY A 23 -25.64 0.87 -15.90
N TYR A 24 -24.78 1.36 -14.99
CA TYR A 24 -25.14 1.69 -13.61
C TYR A 24 -25.22 3.20 -13.40
N ASP A 25 -26.20 3.63 -12.60
CA ASP A 25 -26.41 5.05 -12.25
C ASP A 25 -25.54 5.50 -11.07
N SER A 26 -25.03 4.56 -10.26
CA SER A 26 -24.18 4.86 -9.11
C SER A 26 -23.27 3.70 -8.72
N LEU A 27 -22.21 4.00 -7.98
CA LEU A 27 -21.34 2.99 -7.37
C LEU A 27 -22.09 2.10 -6.38
N GLY A 28 -23.07 2.66 -5.66
CA GLY A 28 -23.91 1.90 -4.72
C GLY A 28 -24.73 0.82 -5.43
N ALA A 29 -25.37 1.16 -6.56
CA ALA A 29 -26.13 0.21 -7.37
C ALA A 29 -25.23 -0.93 -7.89
N LEU A 30 -24.02 -0.61 -8.34
CA LEU A 30 -23.04 -1.62 -8.74
C LEU A 30 -22.65 -2.54 -7.56
N MET A 31 -22.47 -1.98 -6.36
CA MET A 31 -22.13 -2.77 -5.17
C MET A 31 -23.26 -3.69 -4.70
N ASP A 32 -24.52 -3.27 -4.84
CA ASP A 32 -25.70 -4.06 -4.47
C ASP A 32 -25.83 -5.32 -5.34
N ASP A 33 -25.48 -5.23 -6.62
CA ASP A 33 -25.45 -6.36 -7.54
C ASP A 33 -24.19 -7.24 -7.37
N ALA A 34 -23.03 -6.62 -7.11
CA ALA A 34 -21.75 -7.33 -7.06
C ALA A 34 -21.53 -8.12 -5.75
N VAL A 35 -22.04 -7.61 -4.62
CA VAL A 35 -21.82 -8.20 -3.30
C VAL A 35 -23.13 -8.78 -2.76
N PRO A 36 -23.21 -10.11 -2.55
CA PRO A 36 -24.40 -10.73 -1.98
C PRO A 36 -24.82 -10.09 -0.64
N PRO A 37 -26.11 -9.76 -0.44
CA PRO A 37 -26.57 -9.07 0.77
C PRO A 37 -26.27 -9.83 2.07
N GLN A 38 -26.15 -11.17 2.02
CA GLN A 38 -25.89 -11.99 3.21
C GLN A 38 -24.51 -11.78 3.82
N ILE A 39 -23.53 -11.30 3.03
CA ILE A 39 -22.14 -11.08 3.50
C ILE A 39 -21.79 -9.59 3.58
N ARG A 40 -22.72 -8.71 3.20
CA ARG A 40 -22.50 -7.27 3.22
C ARG A 40 -22.60 -6.74 4.64
N LEU A 41 -21.63 -5.89 5.01
CA LEU A 41 -21.71 -5.12 6.24
C LEU A 41 -22.79 -4.04 6.07
N HIS A 42 -23.81 -4.08 6.92
CA HIS A 42 -24.88 -3.09 6.96
C HIS A 42 -24.58 -2.08 8.08
N GLY A 43 -23.71 -1.12 7.79
CA GLY A 43 -23.26 -0.11 8.75
C GLY A 43 -21.92 0.50 8.36
N GLU A 44 -21.45 1.44 9.17
CA GLU A 44 -20.12 2.03 9.04
C GLU A 44 -19.08 1.21 9.83
N LEU A 45 -17.82 1.30 9.40
CA LEU A 45 -16.72 0.72 10.17
C LEU A 45 -16.48 1.57 11.42
N ASP A 46 -16.41 0.93 12.59
CA ASP A 46 -16.03 1.59 13.85
C ASP A 46 -14.52 1.86 13.86
N LEU A 47 -14.11 2.96 13.22
CA LEU A 47 -12.73 3.39 13.09
C LEU A 47 -12.58 4.85 13.56
N PRO A 48 -11.41 5.23 14.09
CA PRO A 48 -11.11 6.63 14.39
C PRO A 48 -11.15 7.49 13.12
N ASP A 49 -11.36 8.79 13.32
CA ASP A 49 -11.34 9.76 12.22
C ASP A 49 -10.05 9.64 11.38
N PRO A 50 -10.15 9.78 10.04
CA PRO A 50 -9.01 9.66 9.17
C PRO A 50 -7.99 10.75 9.45
N LEU A 51 -6.74 10.34 9.65
CA LEU A 51 -5.62 11.26 9.79
C LEU A 51 -5.15 11.77 8.43
N THR A 52 -4.54 12.96 8.42
CA THR A 52 -3.79 13.41 7.24
C THR A 52 -2.52 12.58 7.07
N GLU A 53 -1.93 12.59 5.87
CA GLU A 53 -0.67 11.86 5.60
C GLU A 53 0.47 12.32 6.53
N GLN A 54 0.52 13.62 6.86
CA GLN A 54 1.52 14.18 7.76
C GLN A 54 1.30 13.74 9.20
N ASP A 55 0.06 13.79 9.68
CA ASP A 55 -0.28 13.38 11.04
C ASP A 55 -0.07 11.87 11.24
N ALA A 56 -0.40 11.06 10.23
CA ALA A 56 -0.16 9.61 10.26
C ALA A 56 1.33 9.30 10.38
N LEU A 57 2.19 9.98 9.62
CA LEU A 57 3.64 9.81 9.71
C LEU A 57 4.19 10.25 11.08
N ALA A 58 3.71 11.37 11.61
CA ALA A 58 4.11 11.85 12.94
C ALA A 58 3.72 10.85 14.03
N LYS A 59 2.49 10.32 13.98
CA LYS A 59 1.98 9.32 14.93
C LYS A 59 2.76 8.01 14.86
N ILE A 60 3.10 7.53 13.67
CA ILE A 60 3.94 6.33 13.51
C ILE A 60 5.35 6.59 14.08
N ALA A 61 5.91 7.79 13.89
CA ALA A 61 7.20 8.15 14.44
C ALA A 61 7.18 8.21 15.99
N GLU A 62 6.07 8.66 16.58
CA GLU A 62 5.86 8.64 18.04
C GLU A 62 5.90 7.20 18.57
N TYR A 63 5.12 6.29 18.00
CA TYR A 63 5.15 4.87 18.38
C TYR A 63 6.52 4.22 18.16
N ALA A 64 7.21 4.59 17.08
CA ALA A 64 8.55 4.07 16.81
C ALA A 64 9.58 4.54 17.86
N ALA A 65 9.40 5.72 18.46
CA ALA A 65 10.30 6.28 19.47
C ALA A 65 10.19 5.54 20.82
N GLU A 66 9.09 4.84 21.09
CA GLU A 66 8.94 4.01 22.29
C GLU A 66 9.80 2.74 22.24
N ASN A 67 10.23 2.32 21.04
CA ASN A 67 11.05 1.13 20.86
C ASN A 67 12.48 1.35 21.37
N LYS A 68 13.00 0.37 22.12
CA LYS A 68 14.38 0.39 22.63
C LYS A 68 15.29 -0.42 21.73
N VAL A 69 16.24 0.26 21.09
CA VAL A 69 17.27 -0.39 20.25
C VAL A 69 18.43 -0.84 21.14
N TYR A 70 18.62 -2.15 21.26
CA TYR A 70 19.74 -2.77 21.96
C TYR A 70 20.66 -3.50 20.99
N THR A 71 21.90 -3.73 21.39
CA THR A 71 22.77 -4.69 20.70
C THR A 71 22.26 -6.10 20.97
N GLN A 72 21.61 -6.69 19.96
CA GLN A 72 21.01 -8.02 20.08
C GLN A 72 22.06 -9.11 19.93
N MET A 73 22.39 -9.77 21.04
CA MET A 73 23.29 -10.95 21.08
C MET A 73 22.53 -12.24 21.39
N ILE A 74 21.22 -12.27 21.13
CA ILE A 74 20.33 -13.39 21.45
C ILE A 74 20.64 -14.60 20.54
N GLY A 75 20.97 -14.37 19.27
CA GLY A 75 21.14 -15.45 18.30
C GLY A 75 19.79 -15.94 17.74
N GLU A 76 19.63 -17.25 17.56
CA GLU A 76 18.38 -17.88 17.08
C GLU A 76 17.98 -17.52 15.63
N GLY A 77 18.98 -17.35 14.75
CA GLY A 77 18.75 -17.20 13.31
C GLY A 77 18.58 -15.78 12.80
N TYR A 78 18.58 -14.78 13.69
CA TYR A 78 18.64 -13.37 13.33
C TYR A 78 19.93 -12.74 13.86
N TYR A 79 20.71 -12.16 12.96
CA TYR A 79 21.99 -11.53 13.27
C TYR A 79 22.00 -10.13 12.67
N ASP A 80 22.44 -9.15 13.46
CA ASP A 80 22.54 -7.78 12.98
C ASP A 80 23.60 -7.66 11.86
N ALA A 81 23.32 -6.84 10.87
CA ALA A 81 24.15 -6.69 9.68
C ALA A 81 24.13 -5.26 9.17
N VAL A 82 25.31 -4.75 8.81
CA VAL A 82 25.44 -3.43 8.19
C VAL A 82 24.89 -3.51 6.78
N THR A 83 23.71 -2.92 6.56
CA THR A 83 23.13 -2.79 5.22
C THR A 83 23.87 -1.70 4.45
N PRO A 84 24.48 -2.00 3.28
CA PRO A 84 25.16 -0.99 2.48
C PRO A 84 24.20 0.16 2.10
N PRO A 85 24.60 1.44 2.24
CA PRO A 85 23.71 2.59 2.02
C PRO A 85 23.04 2.60 0.64
N PHE A 86 23.79 2.19 -0.41
CA PHE A 86 23.25 2.10 -1.76
C PHE A 86 22.12 1.07 -1.86
N CYS A 87 22.25 -0.10 -1.23
CA CYS A 87 21.22 -1.12 -1.27
C CYS A 87 19.92 -0.64 -0.61
N ALA A 88 20.02 0.04 0.53
CA ALA A 88 18.87 0.61 1.23
C ALA A 88 18.20 1.74 0.41
N ALA A 89 18.98 2.60 -0.25
CA ALA A 89 18.45 3.70 -1.05
C ALA A 89 17.81 3.23 -2.37
N THR A 90 18.43 2.27 -3.05
CA THR A 90 18.02 1.85 -4.39
C THR A 90 17.03 0.69 -4.36
N PHE A 91 17.33 -0.40 -3.65
CA PHE A 91 16.48 -1.59 -3.74
C PHE A 91 15.29 -1.54 -2.79
N LEU A 92 15.49 -1.05 -1.57
CA LEU A 92 14.44 -1.10 -0.55
C LEU A 92 13.43 0.06 -0.65
N LYS A 93 13.86 1.23 -1.12
CA LYS A 93 13.04 2.46 -1.07
C LYS A 93 12.46 2.88 -2.41
N THR A 94 12.89 2.31 -3.54
CA THR A 94 12.37 2.73 -4.84
C THR A 94 11.19 1.86 -5.31
N PRO A 95 10.14 2.47 -5.88
CA PRO A 95 8.92 1.76 -6.25
C PRO A 95 9.14 0.67 -7.32
N ASP A 96 10.11 0.84 -8.22
CA ASP A 96 10.41 -0.12 -9.29
C ASP A 96 10.78 -1.50 -8.75
N PHE A 97 11.39 -1.54 -7.56
CA PHE A 97 11.77 -2.77 -6.89
C PHE A 97 10.68 -3.27 -5.93
N THR A 98 9.96 -2.38 -5.24
CA THR A 98 8.99 -2.77 -4.21
C THR A 98 7.59 -3.08 -4.74
N LEU A 99 7.13 -2.43 -5.81
CA LEU A 99 5.81 -2.66 -6.41
C LEU A 99 5.76 -3.90 -7.31
N ARG A 100 6.91 -4.52 -7.56
CA ARG A 100 7.03 -5.59 -8.52
C ARG A 100 6.45 -6.90 -7.96
N THR A 101 5.37 -7.36 -8.55
CA THR A 101 4.83 -8.72 -8.32
C THR A 101 5.68 -9.78 -9.04
N PRO A 102 5.66 -11.05 -8.60
CA PRO A 102 6.43 -12.12 -9.24
C PRO A 102 6.19 -12.17 -10.74
N PRO A 103 7.24 -12.27 -11.58
CA PRO A 103 7.07 -12.19 -13.02
C PRO A 103 6.36 -13.44 -13.54
N THR A 104 5.07 -13.33 -13.84
CA THR A 104 4.32 -14.34 -14.61
C THR A 104 4.63 -14.24 -16.11
N ARG A 105 5.29 -13.17 -16.57
CA ARG A 105 5.65 -12.91 -17.96
C ARG A 105 7.16 -12.67 -18.11
N LEU A 106 7.91 -13.73 -18.45
CA LEU A 106 9.38 -13.79 -18.50
C LEU A 106 10.09 -12.83 -19.48
N LYS A 107 9.38 -12.12 -20.37
CA LYS A 107 10.01 -11.35 -21.46
C LYS A 107 10.59 -9.98 -21.05
N PHE A 108 10.34 -9.51 -19.82
CA PHE A 108 10.76 -8.17 -19.36
C PHE A 108 11.94 -8.17 -18.37
N HIS A 109 12.48 -9.33 -17.99
CA HIS A 109 13.40 -9.46 -16.85
C HIS A 109 14.85 -9.76 -17.27
N ARG A 110 15.64 -8.74 -17.65
CA ARG A 110 17.06 -8.97 -17.97
C ARG A 110 18.08 -7.97 -17.45
N VAL A 111 17.69 -7.04 -16.60
CA VAL A 111 18.62 -6.02 -16.09
C VAL A 111 18.33 -5.86 -14.62
N VAL A 112 19.15 -6.44 -13.73
CA VAL A 112 19.52 -5.92 -12.39
C VAL A 112 20.58 -6.84 -11.75
N TRP A 113 20.48 -8.15 -11.92
CA TRP A 113 21.30 -9.15 -11.20
C TRP A 113 22.75 -9.32 -11.69
N LYS A 114 23.37 -8.29 -12.27
CA LYS A 114 24.76 -8.36 -12.76
C LYS A 114 25.77 -7.54 -11.93
N LEU A 115 25.34 -6.93 -10.83
CA LEU A 115 26.16 -6.03 -10.02
C LEU A 115 26.12 -6.29 -8.50
N CYS A 116 25.50 -7.37 -8.06
CA CYS A 116 25.82 -8.02 -6.79
C CYS A 116 26.61 -9.28 -7.09
#